data_AF-A0A0B4BX18-F1
#
_entry.id   AF-A0A0B4BX18-F1
#
_cell.length_a   1.000
_cell.length_b   1.000
_cell.length_c   1.000
_cell.angle_alpha   90.00
_cell.angle_beta   90.00
_cell.angle_gamma   90.00
#
_symmetry.space_group_name_H-M   'P 1'
#
loop_
_entity.id
_entity.type
_entity.pdbx_description
1 polymer ?
#
loop_
_entity_poly.entity_id
_entity_poly.type
_entity_poly.pdbx_seq_one_letter_code
_entity_poly.pdbx_strand_id
1 'polypeptide(L)'
;MTRKIALIASTALALSAAPLLADDAVITFDPANTLAGKEDRVSTISAIEGGDVVTSDGVLLGQIEEFSINEDDRAVVQIDVEAGLRYEGDTMLLTIAPENVSVANGSVAVEPTDDELFAAIGQGGRNTVGELEIDFK
;
A
#
# COMPACT_ATOMS: atom_id res chain seq x y z
N MET A 1 59.67 30.37 -26.08
CA MET A 1 59.33 29.70 -24.82
C MET A 1 58.19 30.43 -24.14
N THR A 2 56.95 29.92 -24.19
CA THR A 2 55.90 30.18 -23.19
C THR A 2 54.90 29.02 -23.23
N ARG A 3 54.47 28.56 -22.06
CA ARG A 3 53.80 27.28 -21.79
C ARG A 3 52.27 27.44 -21.69
N LYS A 4 51.54 26.36 -22.08
CA LYS A 4 50.25 25.78 -21.57
C LYS A 4 49.03 26.75 -21.51
N ILE A 5 47.77 26.36 -21.73
CA ILE A 5 46.96 25.28 -21.14
C ILE A 5 45.76 25.04 -22.10
N ALA A 6 45.41 23.77 -22.32
CA ALA A 6 44.19 23.36 -23.02
C ALA A 6 42.96 23.50 -22.11
N LEU A 7 41.83 23.97 -22.63
CA LEU A 7 40.53 23.84 -21.99
C LEU A 7 39.56 23.17 -22.97
N ILE A 8 39.30 21.89 -22.74
CA ILE A 8 38.26 21.12 -23.40
C ILE A 8 37.03 21.28 -22.50
N ALA A 9 36.04 22.05 -22.94
CA ALA A 9 34.76 22.15 -22.25
C ALA A 9 33.85 21.01 -22.75
N SER A 10 33.95 19.87 -22.07
CA SER A 10 33.02 18.75 -22.23
C SER A 10 31.77 18.99 -21.37
N THR A 11 30.63 18.65 -21.96
CA THR A 11 29.42 18.10 -21.32
C THR A 11 28.59 19.02 -20.42
N ALA A 12 27.34 19.26 -20.84
CA ALA A 12 26.17 18.97 -19.99
C ALA A 12 24.94 18.79 -20.90
N LEU A 13 24.46 17.54 -20.98
CA LEU A 13 23.12 17.23 -21.45
C LEU A 13 22.13 18.00 -20.56
N ALA A 14 21.31 18.84 -21.17
CA ALA A 14 20.08 19.32 -20.54
C ALA A 14 19.09 18.16 -20.49
N LEU A 15 19.28 17.25 -19.53
CA LEU A 15 18.21 16.38 -19.09
C LEU A 15 17.23 17.29 -18.36
N SER A 16 16.14 17.66 -19.03
CA SER A 16 15.03 18.36 -18.40
C SER A 16 14.60 17.55 -17.20
N ALA A 17 14.91 18.06 -16.00
CA ALA A 17 14.32 17.56 -14.77
C ALA A 17 12.80 17.76 -14.92
N ALA A 18 12.11 16.67 -15.26
CA ALA A 18 10.70 16.58 -14.97
C ALA A 18 10.55 16.83 -13.45
N PRO A 19 9.54 17.58 -13.01
CA PRO A 19 9.29 17.72 -11.59
C PRO A 19 9.05 16.32 -11.04
N LEU A 20 9.97 15.85 -10.20
CA LEU A 20 9.75 14.74 -9.28
C LEU A 20 8.66 15.18 -8.30
N LEU A 21 7.41 15.09 -8.76
CA LEU A 21 6.24 14.94 -7.91
C LEU A 21 6.16 13.45 -7.58
N ALA A 22 7.05 13.03 -6.69
CA ALA A 22 6.95 11.76 -5.98
C ALA A 22 7.44 12.05 -4.57
N ASP A 23 6.64 12.82 -3.83
CA ASP A 23 6.54 12.59 -2.39
C ASP A 23 5.60 11.39 -2.24
N ASP A 24 6.07 10.24 -2.73
CA ASP A 24 5.51 8.94 -2.41
C ASP A 24 5.94 8.73 -0.96
N ALA A 25 5.20 9.34 -0.05
CA ALA A 25 5.38 9.14 1.37
C ALA A 25 5.11 7.65 1.58
N VAL A 26 6.16 6.83 1.57
CA VAL A 26 6.09 5.38 1.74
C VAL A 26 5.22 5.10 2.96
N ILE A 27 3.99 4.69 2.73
CA ILE A 27 3.05 4.38 3.79
C ILE A 27 3.60 3.13 4.47
N THR A 28 4.08 3.30 5.70
CA THR A 28 4.65 2.22 6.49
C THR A 28 3.73 1.95 7.66
N PHE A 29 3.65 0.68 8.06
CA PHE A 29 2.86 0.32 9.22
C PHE A 29 3.42 0.98 10.50
N ASP A 30 2.57 1.75 11.17
CA ASP A 30 2.88 2.37 12.46
C ASP A 30 1.95 1.81 13.55
N PRO A 31 2.47 1.02 14.51
CA PRO A 31 1.68 0.42 15.59
C PRO A 31 1.16 1.43 16.61
N ALA A 32 1.68 2.67 16.60
CA ALA A 32 1.18 3.76 17.45
C ALA A 32 -0.02 4.49 16.82
N ASN A 33 -0.28 4.27 15.53
CA ASN A 33 -1.31 4.95 14.75
C ASN A 33 -2.24 3.96 14.04
N THR A 34 -2.69 2.97 14.79
CA THR A 34 -3.58 1.91 14.31
C THR A 34 -5.04 2.35 14.34
N LEU A 35 -5.87 1.75 13.49
CA LEU A 35 -7.31 2.01 13.43
C LEU A 35 -7.98 1.67 14.76
N ALA A 36 -7.49 0.65 15.46
CA ALA A 36 -7.94 0.31 16.81
C ALA A 36 -7.80 1.49 17.79
N GLY A 37 -6.72 2.28 17.69
CA GLY A 37 -6.43 3.42 18.55
C GLY A 37 -7.08 4.74 18.14
N LYS A 38 -7.77 4.80 17.00
CA LYS A 38 -8.45 6.03 16.53
C LYS A 38 -9.77 6.26 17.27
N GLU A 39 -9.94 7.46 17.81
CA GLU A 39 -11.20 7.89 18.46
C GLU A 39 -12.36 8.06 17.45
N ASP A 40 -12.07 8.46 16.21
CA ASP A 40 -13.07 8.66 15.14
C ASP A 40 -12.76 7.76 13.94
N ARG A 41 -13.09 6.47 14.09
CA ARG A 41 -12.88 5.46 13.03
C ARG A 41 -13.70 5.76 11.78
N VAL A 42 -14.94 6.24 11.94
CA VAL A 42 -15.86 6.51 10.82
C VAL A 42 -15.33 7.61 9.89
N SER A 43 -14.89 8.75 10.42
CA SER A 43 -14.30 9.80 9.57
C SER A 43 -12.98 9.37 8.93
N THR A 44 -12.22 8.52 9.62
CA THR A 44 -10.96 7.98 9.10
C THR A 44 -11.24 7.08 7.89
N ILE A 45 -12.26 6.23 7.96
CA ILE A 45 -12.66 5.32 6.89
C ILE A 45 -13.09 6.07 5.63
N SER A 46 -13.93 7.11 5.76
CA SER A 46 -14.34 7.91 4.59
C SER A 46 -13.19 8.72 3.96
N ALA A 47 -12.06 8.88 4.66
CA ALA A 47 -10.91 9.62 4.16
C ALA A 47 -9.86 8.73 3.47
N ILE A 48 -10.02 7.40 3.53
CA ILE A 48 -9.08 6.43 2.92
C ILE A 48 -9.64 5.73 1.67
N GLU A 49 -10.91 5.90 1.35
CA GLU A 49 -11.48 5.38 0.10
C GLU A 49 -10.75 5.99 -1.11
N GLY A 50 -10.28 5.13 -2.02
CA GLY A 50 -9.44 5.52 -3.16
C GLY A 50 -7.94 5.72 -2.82
N GLY A 51 -7.53 5.46 -1.58
CA GLY A 51 -6.13 5.44 -1.16
C GLY A 51 -5.43 4.12 -1.47
N ASP A 52 -4.12 4.06 -1.22
CA ASP A 52 -3.31 2.87 -1.47
C ASP A 52 -3.31 1.92 -0.27
N VAL A 53 -3.15 0.61 -0.53
CA VAL A 53 -2.90 -0.41 0.50
C VAL A 53 -1.49 -0.95 0.38
N VAL A 54 -0.72 -0.82 1.45
CA VAL A 54 0.67 -1.25 1.52
C VAL A 54 0.86 -2.27 2.64
N THR A 55 1.63 -3.33 2.43
CA THR A 55 1.98 -4.30 3.47
C THR A 55 3.07 -3.75 4.41
N SER A 56 3.30 -4.41 5.54
CA SER A 56 4.33 -4.01 6.50
C SER A 56 5.76 -4.10 5.94
N ASP A 57 5.99 -4.92 4.92
CA ASP A 57 7.24 -5.01 4.17
C ASP A 57 7.35 -3.99 3.01
N GLY A 58 6.33 -3.15 2.83
CA GLY A 58 6.34 -2.05 1.87
C GLY A 58 5.88 -2.42 0.46
N VAL A 59 5.19 -3.55 0.30
CA VAL A 59 4.61 -3.95 -0.99
C VAL A 59 3.26 -3.29 -1.17
N LEU A 60 3.09 -2.58 -2.28
CA LEU A 60 1.80 -2.04 -2.71
C LEU A 60 0.91 -3.20 -3.20
N LEU A 61 -0.22 -3.40 -2.54
CA LEU A 61 -1.22 -4.40 -2.93
C LEU A 61 -2.17 -3.85 -4.00
N GLY A 62 -2.41 -2.55 -4.00
CA GLY A 62 -3.34 -1.88 -4.90
C GLY A 62 -4.09 -0.73 -4.23
N GLN A 63 -5.25 -0.38 -4.79
CA GLN A 63 -6.07 0.74 -4.34
C GLN A 63 -7.31 0.28 -3.57
N ILE A 64 -7.70 1.02 -2.54
CA ILE A 64 -8.91 0.78 -1.75
C ILE A 64 -10.14 1.13 -2.58
N GLU A 65 -10.94 0.12 -2.93
CA GLU A 65 -12.27 0.33 -3.51
C GLU A 65 -13.31 0.64 -2.44
N GLU A 66 -13.30 -0.14 -1.35
CA GLU A 66 -14.22 0.00 -0.23
C GLU A 66 -13.54 -0.37 1.08
N PHE A 67 -13.85 0.36 2.15
CA PHE A 67 -13.40 0.03 3.50
C PHE A 67 -14.56 0.04 4.47
N SER A 68 -14.71 -1.01 5.27
CA SER A 68 -15.75 -1.11 6.29
C SER A 68 -15.26 -1.82 7.56
N ILE A 69 -16.06 -1.73 8.62
CA ILE A 69 -15.89 -2.54 9.84
C ILE A 69 -17.07 -3.49 9.93
N ASN A 70 -16.81 -4.79 10.08
CA ASN A 70 -17.86 -5.80 10.19
C ASN A 70 -18.45 -5.89 11.61
N GLU A 71 -19.41 -6.80 11.81
CA GLU A 71 -20.08 -7.02 13.10
C GLU A 71 -19.15 -7.55 14.21
N ASP A 72 -17.99 -8.10 13.85
CA ASP A 72 -16.96 -8.60 14.76
C ASP A 72 -15.88 -7.55 15.11
N ASP A 73 -16.11 -6.27 14.79
CA ASP A 73 -15.15 -5.14 14.91
C ASP A 73 -13.85 -5.36 14.10
N ARG A 74 -13.92 -6.09 12.98
CA ARG A 74 -12.79 -6.30 12.08
C ARG A 74 -12.85 -5.40 10.86
N ALA A 75 -11.68 -4.92 10.44
CA ALA A 75 -11.54 -4.14 9.23
C ALA A 75 -11.67 -5.04 8.00
N VAL A 76 -12.59 -4.68 7.11
CA VAL A 76 -12.79 -5.31 5.82
C VAL A 76 -12.37 -4.30 4.76
N VAL A 77 -11.34 -4.64 3.99
CA VAL A 77 -10.76 -3.80 2.94
C VAL A 77 -10.94 -4.50 1.61
N GLN A 78 -11.69 -3.89 0.71
CA GLN A 78 -11.77 -4.30 -0.68
C GLN A 78 -10.73 -3.53 -1.49
N ILE A 79 -9.87 -4.26 -2.18
CA ILE A 79 -8.68 -3.76 -2.87
C ILE A 79 -8.78 -4.12 -4.35
N ASP A 80 -8.67 -3.13 -5.23
CA ASP A 80 -8.37 -3.33 -6.65
C ASP A 80 -6.88 -3.65 -6.76
N VAL A 81 -6.58 -4.92 -7.06
CA VAL A 81 -5.23 -5.48 -6.94
C VAL A 81 -4.34 -4.95 -8.05
N GLU A 82 -3.14 -4.48 -7.69
CA GLU A 82 -2.19 -3.97 -8.68
C GLU A 82 -1.77 -5.07 -9.68
N ALA A 83 -1.82 -4.73 -10.97
CA ALA A 83 -1.47 -5.64 -12.04
C ALA A 83 0.01 -6.08 -11.94
N GLY A 84 0.24 -7.39 -11.93
CA GLY A 84 1.58 -7.98 -11.88
C GLY A 84 2.00 -8.49 -10.50
N LEU A 85 1.14 -8.34 -9.49
CA LEU A 85 1.27 -9.08 -8.24
C LEU A 85 1.00 -10.58 -8.44
N ARG A 86 1.42 -11.37 -7.44
CA ARG A 86 1.27 -12.83 -7.44
C ARG A 86 -0.15 -13.34 -7.15
N TYR A 87 -1.12 -12.43 -7.05
CA TYR A 87 -2.52 -12.72 -6.71
C TYR A 87 -3.33 -13.02 -7.97
N GLU A 88 -4.07 -14.14 -7.98
CA GLU A 88 -4.92 -14.56 -9.11
C GLU A 88 -6.35 -13.99 -9.00
N GLY A 89 -6.49 -12.66 -8.84
CA GLY A 89 -7.76 -11.95 -8.76
C GLY A 89 -7.60 -10.46 -9.07
N ASP A 90 -8.61 -9.86 -9.71
CA ASP A 90 -8.66 -8.42 -9.95
C ASP A 90 -9.04 -7.67 -8.66
N THR A 91 -9.85 -8.30 -7.80
CA THR A 91 -10.27 -7.75 -6.51
C THR A 91 -9.83 -8.66 -5.36
N MET A 92 -9.33 -8.06 -4.27
CA MET A 92 -9.00 -8.73 -3.02
C MET A 92 -9.85 -8.18 -1.87
N LEU A 93 -10.53 -9.05 -1.15
CA LEU A 93 -11.23 -8.75 0.09
C LEU A 93 -10.36 -9.20 1.27
N LEU A 94 -9.66 -8.26 1.90
CA LEU A 94 -8.84 -8.49 3.07
C LEU A 94 -9.64 -8.17 4.34
N THR A 95 -9.88 -9.20 5.17
CA THR A 95 -10.40 -8.98 6.52
C THR A 95 -9.28 -9.13 7.54
N ILE A 96 -9.11 -8.13 8.40
CA ILE A 96 -7.98 -8.03 9.34
C ILE A 96 -8.38 -7.33 10.63
N ALA A 97 -7.70 -7.63 11.74
CA ALA A 97 -7.90 -6.92 13.00
C ALA A 97 -7.51 -5.43 12.86
N PRO A 98 -8.29 -4.48 13.41
CA PRO A 98 -8.01 -3.05 13.27
C PRO A 98 -6.72 -2.59 13.97
N GLU A 99 -6.15 -3.42 14.86
CA GLU A 99 -4.83 -3.19 15.46
C GLU A 99 -3.68 -3.41 14.47
N ASN A 100 -3.90 -4.23 13.44
CA ASN A 100 -2.94 -4.50 12.36
C ASN A 100 -3.19 -3.62 11.13
N VAL A 101 -4.00 -2.57 11.27
CA VAL A 101 -4.29 -1.60 10.21
C VAL A 101 -3.83 -0.23 10.70
N SER A 102 -2.83 0.34 10.03
CA SER A 102 -2.34 1.70 10.27
C SER A 102 -2.83 2.61 9.15
N VAL A 103 -3.28 3.81 9.50
CA VAL A 103 -3.80 4.78 8.52
C VAL A 103 -2.95 6.03 8.51
N ALA A 104 -2.45 6.39 7.32
CA ALA A 104 -1.63 7.57 7.12
C ALA A 104 -1.90 8.18 5.74
N ASN A 105 -2.03 9.51 5.69
CA ASN A 105 -2.13 10.28 4.43
C ASN A 105 -3.23 9.81 3.46
N GLY A 106 -4.36 9.30 3.98
CA GLY A 106 -5.45 8.79 3.15
C GLY A 106 -5.19 7.41 2.56
N SER A 107 -4.17 6.69 3.03
CA SER A 107 -3.84 5.32 2.64
C SER A 107 -3.70 4.42 3.86
N VAL A 108 -3.62 3.11 3.62
CA VAL A 108 -3.61 2.07 4.64
C VAL A 108 -2.33 1.24 4.56
N ALA A 109 -1.64 1.10 5.69
CA ALA A 109 -0.64 0.06 5.88
C ALA A 109 -1.22 -1.10 6.70
N VAL A 110 -0.97 -2.34 6.28
CA VAL A 110 -1.41 -3.55 6.99
C VAL A 110 -0.21 -4.34 7.53
N GLU A 111 -0.35 -4.93 8.71
CA GLU A 111 0.60 -5.88 9.31
C GLU A 111 0.00 -7.29 9.24
N PRO A 112 -0.07 -7.82 8.01
CA PRO A 112 0.92 -8.84 7.59
C PRO A 112 1.82 -8.42 6.41
N THR A 113 2.88 -9.19 6.19
CA THR A 113 3.74 -9.07 5.00
C THR A 113 3.08 -9.67 3.75
N ASP A 114 3.54 -9.29 2.54
CA ASP A 114 3.07 -9.85 1.27
C ASP A 114 3.22 -11.39 1.22
N ASP A 115 4.30 -11.93 1.80
CA ASP A 115 4.51 -13.39 1.89
C ASP A 115 3.51 -14.08 2.82
N GLU A 116 3.14 -13.44 3.93
CA GLU A 116 2.16 -13.96 4.87
C GLU A 116 0.74 -13.91 4.29
N LEU A 117 0.39 -12.83 3.58
CA LEU A 117 -0.86 -12.72 2.84
C LEU A 117 -0.96 -13.82 1.79
N PHE A 118 0.07 -13.99 0.98
CA PHE A 118 0.10 -15.04 -0.05
C PHE A 118 -0.01 -16.44 0.56
N ALA A 119 0.65 -16.69 1.69
CA ALA A 119 0.54 -17.96 2.40
C ALA A 119 -0.88 -18.20 2.94
N ALA A 120 -1.58 -17.15 3.40
CA ALA A 120 -2.94 -17.24 3.92
C ALA A 120 -3.96 -17.67 2.86
N ILE A 121 -3.75 -17.27 1.59
CA ILE A 121 -4.56 -17.74 0.45
C ILE A 121 -4.52 -19.26 0.36
N GLY A 122 -3.33 -19.85 0.45
CA GLY A 122 -3.12 -21.30 0.38
C GLY A 122 -3.68 -22.08 1.58
N GLN A 123 -4.02 -21.42 2.68
CA GLN A 123 -4.46 -22.04 3.93
C GLN A 123 -5.96 -21.90 4.22
N GLY A 124 -6.71 -21.20 3.37
CA GLY A 124 -8.14 -20.99 3.59
C GLY A 124 -8.76 -19.83 2.82
N GLY A 125 -7.98 -19.06 2.06
CA GLY A 125 -8.51 -18.02 1.20
C GLY A 125 -9.45 -18.58 0.15
N ARG A 126 -10.58 -17.90 -0.07
CA ARG A 126 -11.53 -18.28 -1.11
C ARG A 126 -11.16 -17.54 -2.38
N ASN A 127 -10.86 -18.31 -3.43
CA ASN A 127 -10.78 -17.78 -4.79
C ASN A 127 -12.13 -18.08 -5.47
N THR A 128 -12.99 -17.07 -5.49
CA THR A 128 -14.18 -17.05 -6.35
C THR A 128 -13.77 -16.34 -7.64
N VAL A 129 -14.33 -16.69 -8.80
CA VAL A 129 -13.89 -16.13 -10.10
C VAL A 129 -13.76 -14.60 -10.05
N GLY A 130 -12.52 -14.09 -10.04
CA GLY A 130 -12.19 -12.66 -10.03
C GLY A 130 -12.02 -12.02 -8.63
N GLU A 131 -12.33 -12.72 -7.54
CA GLU A 131 -12.30 -12.20 -6.17
C GLU A 131 -11.53 -13.12 -5.23
N LEU A 132 -10.62 -12.53 -4.47
CA LEU A 132 -9.77 -13.19 -3.50
C LEU A 132 -10.10 -12.76 -2.07
N GLU A 133 -10.67 -13.66 -1.26
CA GLU A 133 -10.97 -13.38 0.15
C GLU A 133 -9.86 -13.92 1.06
N ILE A 134 -9.28 -13.05 1.91
CA ILE A 134 -8.28 -13.40 2.92
C ILE A 134 -8.78 -13.01 4.31
N ASP A 135 -8.91 -14.00 5.19
CA ASP A 135 -9.18 -13.80 6.61
C ASP A 135 -7.88 -13.88 7.40
N PHE A 136 -7.31 -12.72 7.75
CA PHE A 136 -6.13 -12.65 8.60
C PHE A 136 -6.53 -12.40 10.06
N LYS A 137 -6.05 -13.27 10.96
CA LYS A 137 -6.40 -13.30 12.39
C LYS A 137 -5.34 -12.66 13.26
#